data_AF-A0A9E6A8Z5-F1
#
_entry.id   AF-A0A9E6A8Z5-F1
#
_cell.length_a   1.000
_cell.length_b   1.000
_cell.length_c   1.000
_cell.angle_alpha   90.00
_cell.angle_beta   90.00
_cell.angle_gamma   90.00
#
_symmetry.space_group_name_H-M   'P 1'
#
loop_
_entity.id
_entity.type
_entity.pdbx_description
1 polymer ?
#
loop_
_entity_poly.entity_id
_entity_poly.type
_entity_poly.pdbx_seq_one_letter_code
_entity_poly.pdbx_strand_id
1 'polypeptide(L)'
;MSQHVLAQQPDVQELKFIKDLFNRIQPATFANNKEYCGYIGYDKNGVLIATTAYMGKENSCMPQEPPLDLEIVGSYHTHGAFSAEADSELPSSDDMMGDMEEDIDGFIATPGGRIWYIDTIDNIAEMVCERHCIMSDPNFDATLLDPVSDRYTLAQLQQRELEQQ
;
A
#
# COMPACT_ATOMS: atom_id res chain seq x y z
N MET A 1 -1.29 29.24 4.68
CA MET A 1 -2.42 28.47 5.21
C MET A 1 -2.14 27.03 4.84
N SER A 2 -1.55 26.25 5.76
CA SER A 2 -1.34 24.81 5.53
C SER A 2 -2.71 24.19 5.40
N GLN A 3 -3.01 23.66 4.22
CA GLN A 3 -4.10 22.72 4.07
C GLN A 3 -3.70 21.52 4.93
N HIS A 4 -4.40 21.33 6.05
CA HIS A 4 -4.43 20.02 6.67
C HIS A 4 -4.92 19.08 5.57
N VAL A 5 -4.13 18.04 5.26
CA VAL A 5 -4.64 16.88 4.55
C VAL A 5 -5.77 16.36 5.44
N LEU A 6 -7.01 16.59 5.03
CA LEU A 6 -8.15 15.95 5.66
C LEU A 6 -8.12 14.51 5.17
N ALA A 7 -8.09 13.56 6.08
CA ALA A 7 -8.31 12.15 5.78
C ALA A 7 -9.56 12.01 4.92
N GLN A 8 -9.33 11.53 3.71
CA GLN A 8 -10.33 11.35 2.69
C GLN A 8 -9.84 10.19 1.86
N GLN A 9 -10.68 9.15 1.77
CA GLN A 9 -10.44 8.06 0.82
C GLN A 9 -10.01 8.62 -0.54
N PRO A 10 -9.11 7.90 -1.24
CA PRO A 10 -8.63 8.34 -2.54
C PRO A 10 -9.81 8.63 -3.47
N ASP A 11 -9.76 9.76 -4.14
CA ASP A 11 -10.80 10.08 -5.12
C ASP A 11 -10.71 9.16 -6.35
N VAL A 12 -11.65 9.29 -7.29
CA VAL A 12 -11.70 8.43 -8.48
C VAL A 12 -10.46 8.60 -9.37
N GLN A 13 -9.89 9.80 -9.44
CA GLN A 13 -8.68 10.08 -10.22
C GLN A 13 -7.44 9.50 -9.55
N GLU A 14 -7.31 9.67 -8.24
CA GLU A 14 -6.22 9.11 -7.42
C GLU A 14 -6.26 7.59 -7.46
N LEU A 15 -7.41 6.97 -7.20
CA LEU A 15 -7.55 5.52 -7.23
C LEU A 15 -7.24 4.94 -8.62
N LYS A 16 -7.62 5.65 -9.70
CA LYS A 16 -7.22 5.25 -11.06
C LYS A 16 -5.70 5.32 -11.24
N PHE A 17 -5.06 6.41 -10.80
CA PHE A 17 -3.62 6.58 -10.88
C PHE A 17 -2.87 5.50 -10.10
N ILE A 18 -3.32 5.19 -8.88
CA ILE A 18 -2.76 4.18 -8.00
C ILE A 18 -2.88 2.78 -8.65
N LYS A 19 -4.03 2.45 -9.23
CA LYS A 19 -4.19 1.19 -10.00
C LYS A 19 -3.22 1.10 -11.18
N ASP A 20 -3.08 2.18 -11.94
CA ASP A 20 -2.15 2.22 -13.07
C ASP A 20 -0.68 2.13 -12.61
N LEU A 21 -0.34 2.72 -11.46
CA LEU A 21 0.97 2.63 -10.83
C LEU A 21 1.28 1.18 -10.44
N PHE A 22 0.42 0.54 -9.66
CA PHE A 22 0.67 -0.83 -9.20
C PHE A 22 0.67 -1.85 -10.34
N ASN A 23 -0.20 -1.70 -11.35
CA ASN A 23 -0.15 -2.57 -12.53
C ASN A 23 1.20 -2.51 -13.29
N ARG A 24 1.92 -1.39 -13.20
CA ARG A 24 3.26 -1.28 -13.79
C ARG A 24 4.34 -1.92 -12.92
N ILE A 25 4.17 -1.94 -11.59
CA ILE A 25 5.21 -2.36 -10.64
C ILE A 25 5.09 -3.84 -10.27
N GLN A 26 3.86 -4.36 -10.10
CA GLN A 26 3.55 -5.76 -9.73
C GLN A 26 4.34 -6.82 -10.54
N PRO A 27 4.53 -6.71 -11.87
CA PRO A 27 5.37 -7.68 -12.59
C PRO A 27 6.79 -7.82 -12.02
N ALA A 28 7.42 -6.70 -11.66
CA ALA A 28 8.77 -6.68 -11.10
C ALA A 28 8.77 -7.13 -9.64
N THR A 29 7.76 -6.75 -8.86
CA THR A 29 7.52 -7.22 -7.50
C THR A 29 7.51 -8.75 -7.44
N PHE A 30 6.66 -9.39 -8.23
CA PHE A 30 6.50 -10.85 -8.23
C PHE A 30 7.74 -11.57 -8.77
N ALA A 31 8.33 -11.05 -9.85
CA ALA A 31 9.52 -11.68 -10.45
C ALA A 31 10.74 -11.69 -9.52
N ASN A 32 10.85 -10.71 -8.62
CA ASN A 32 11.98 -10.58 -7.71
C ASN A 32 11.67 -11.03 -6.27
N ASN A 33 10.40 -11.26 -5.95
CA ASN A 33 9.91 -11.43 -4.58
C ASN A 33 10.45 -10.31 -3.66
N LYS A 34 10.16 -9.06 -4.06
CA LYS A 34 10.57 -7.85 -3.36
C LYS A 34 9.44 -6.82 -3.38
N GLU A 35 9.33 -6.09 -2.29
CA GLU A 35 8.52 -4.90 -2.20
C GLU A 35 9.13 -3.76 -3.00
N TYR A 36 8.27 -2.91 -3.54
CA TYR A 36 8.64 -1.68 -4.23
C TYR A 36 7.83 -0.54 -3.65
N CYS A 37 8.51 0.55 -3.24
CA CYS A 37 7.88 1.66 -2.53
C CYS A 37 8.26 3.03 -3.07
N GLY A 38 7.48 4.04 -2.69
CA GLY A 38 7.71 5.44 -3.01
C GLY A 38 6.62 6.34 -2.43
N TYR A 39 6.48 7.53 -2.99
CA TYR A 39 5.46 8.51 -2.62
C TYR A 39 4.61 8.87 -3.83
N ILE A 40 3.34 9.18 -3.60
CA ILE A 40 2.40 9.77 -4.56
C ILE A 40 2.11 11.20 -4.12
N GLY A 41 2.02 12.12 -5.08
CA GLY A 41 1.71 13.51 -4.78
C GLY A 41 1.53 14.38 -6.01
N TYR A 42 1.16 15.63 -5.81
CA TYR A 42 1.02 16.62 -6.87
C TYR A 42 2.33 17.37 -7.08
N ASP A 43 2.78 17.46 -8.33
CA ASP A 43 3.92 18.32 -8.69
C ASP A 43 3.54 19.81 -8.65
N LYS A 44 4.52 20.69 -8.86
CA LYS A 44 4.32 22.15 -8.94
C LYS A 44 3.30 22.63 -9.99
N ASN A 45 2.91 21.78 -10.93
CA ASN A 45 1.92 22.09 -11.96
C ASN A 45 0.53 21.53 -11.61
N GLY A 46 0.37 20.90 -10.44
CA GLY A 46 -0.85 20.22 -10.02
C GLY A 46 -1.06 18.88 -10.72
N VAL A 47 -0.01 18.25 -11.23
CA VAL A 47 -0.09 16.93 -11.87
C VAL A 47 0.21 15.84 -10.84
N LEU A 48 -0.71 14.89 -10.67
CA LEU A 48 -0.49 13.72 -9.83
C LEU A 48 0.61 12.84 -10.42
N ILE A 49 1.68 12.64 -9.65
CA ILE A 49 2.85 11.83 -10.00
C ILE A 49 3.20 10.86 -8.86
N ALA A 50 4.06 9.88 -9.18
CA ALA A 50 4.69 9.01 -8.20
C ALA A 50 6.20 9.18 -8.29
N THR A 51 6.90 9.08 -7.16
CA THR A 51 8.36 8.97 -7.16
C THR A 51 8.79 7.66 -7.83
N THR A 52 10.06 7.60 -8.24
CA THR A 52 10.61 6.36 -8.80
C THR A 52 10.55 5.27 -7.74
N ALA A 53 9.94 4.14 -8.08
CA ALA A 53 9.81 3.00 -7.18
C ALA A 53 11.20 2.51 -6.73
N TYR A 54 11.43 2.50 -5.43
CA TYR A 54 12.62 1.96 -4.81
C TYR A 54 12.42 0.48 -4.49
N MET A 55 13.40 -0.36 -4.82
CA MET A 55 13.33 -1.80 -4.55
C MET A 55 13.79 -2.07 -3.11
N GLY A 56 12.89 -2.65 -2.32
CA GLY A 56 13.12 -3.02 -0.93
C GLY A 56 13.63 -4.45 -0.74
N LYS A 57 13.14 -5.06 0.32
CA LYS A 57 13.34 -6.46 0.72
C LYS A 57 12.06 -7.24 0.47
N GLU A 58 12.02 -8.47 0.96
CA GLU A 58 10.85 -9.34 0.77
C GLU A 58 9.60 -8.87 1.51
N ASN A 59 9.80 -8.22 2.67
CA ASN A 59 8.78 -7.83 3.63
C ASN A 59 9.09 -6.45 4.28
N SER A 60 9.81 -5.60 3.55
CA SER A 60 10.07 -4.23 4.00
C SER A 60 10.57 -3.38 2.84
N CYS A 61 10.15 -2.13 2.81
CA CYS A 61 10.65 -1.15 1.87
C CYS A 61 10.74 0.22 2.54
N MET A 62 11.82 0.94 2.27
CA MET A 62 12.03 2.30 2.75
C MET A 62 12.22 3.18 1.52
N PRO A 63 11.28 4.09 1.19
CA PRO A 63 11.38 4.92 0.01
C PRO A 63 12.54 5.92 0.14
N GLN A 64 12.99 6.45 -1.01
CA GLN A 64 13.90 7.58 -1.00
C GLN A 64 13.15 8.88 -0.70
N GLU A 65 13.83 9.81 -0.04
CA GLU A 65 13.33 11.16 0.23
C GLU A 65 12.66 11.78 -1.01
N PRO A 66 11.39 12.23 -0.90
CA PRO A 66 10.68 12.78 -2.03
C PRO A 66 11.22 14.17 -2.42
N PRO A 67 10.98 14.63 -3.66
CA PRO A 67 11.27 16.00 -4.05
C PRO A 67 10.57 17.01 -3.12
N LEU A 68 11.29 18.07 -2.72
CA LEU A 68 10.74 19.10 -1.80
C LEU A 68 9.51 19.83 -2.35
N ASP A 69 9.31 19.84 -3.66
CA ASP A 69 8.17 20.46 -4.35
C ASP A 69 7.04 19.47 -4.66
N LEU A 70 7.10 18.26 -4.11
CA LEU A 70 6.00 17.28 -4.17
C LEU A 70 5.03 17.53 -3.01
N GLU A 71 3.78 17.87 -3.33
CA GLU A 71 2.70 17.87 -2.35
C GLU A 71 2.22 16.43 -2.14
N ILE A 72 2.71 15.78 -1.08
CA ILE A 72 2.48 14.36 -0.81
C ILE A 72 1.00 14.10 -0.49
N VAL A 73 0.44 13.10 -1.18
CA VAL A 73 -0.88 12.52 -0.91
C VAL A 73 -0.74 11.25 -0.06
N GLY A 74 0.31 10.47 -0.29
CA GLY A 74 0.60 9.31 0.55
C GLY A 74 1.85 8.55 0.14
N SER A 75 2.28 7.63 1.00
CA SER A 75 3.25 6.59 0.68
C SER A 75 2.59 5.54 -0.23
N TYR A 76 3.40 4.74 -0.90
CA TYR A 76 2.94 3.50 -1.50
C TYR A 76 3.96 2.41 -1.34
N HIS A 77 3.50 1.16 -1.24
CA HIS A 77 4.34 0.00 -1.50
C HIS A 77 3.55 -1.19 -2.07
N THR A 78 4.26 -2.14 -2.65
CA THR A 78 3.73 -3.47 -2.99
C THR A 78 4.21 -4.47 -1.96
N HIS A 79 3.38 -5.42 -1.55
CA HIS A 79 3.86 -6.66 -0.94
C HIS A 79 4.65 -7.50 -1.96
N GLY A 80 5.46 -8.45 -1.51
CA GLY A 80 6.24 -9.36 -2.34
C GLY A 80 5.42 -10.34 -3.20
N ALA A 81 6.05 -11.42 -3.66
CA ALA A 81 5.34 -12.49 -4.36
C ALA A 81 4.44 -13.26 -3.38
N PHE A 82 3.46 -13.99 -3.91
CA PHE A 82 2.59 -14.82 -3.07
C PHE A 82 3.40 -15.87 -2.29
N SER A 83 3.11 -15.97 -1.00
CA SER A 83 3.58 -17.04 -0.11
C SER A 83 2.40 -17.54 0.72
N ALA A 84 2.25 -18.86 0.81
CA ALA A 84 1.25 -19.50 1.67
C ALA A 84 1.59 -19.41 3.16
N GLU A 85 2.83 -19.01 3.50
CA GLU A 85 3.31 -18.87 4.87
C GLU A 85 3.23 -17.41 5.37
N ALA A 86 2.87 -16.47 4.50
CA ALA A 86 2.79 -15.05 4.82
C ALA A 86 1.38 -14.52 4.61
N ASP A 87 0.89 -13.76 5.58
CA ASP A 87 -0.38 -13.05 5.49
C ASP A 87 -0.25 -11.77 4.68
N SER A 88 0.01 -11.97 3.39
CA SER A 88 0.39 -10.92 2.44
C SER A 88 -0.81 -10.22 1.79
N GLU A 89 -2.04 -10.47 2.24
CA GLU A 89 -3.27 -9.94 1.61
C GLU A 89 -3.89 -8.74 2.35
N LEU A 90 -3.22 -8.21 3.37
CA LEU A 90 -3.58 -7.02 4.14
C LEU A 90 -2.31 -6.30 4.65
N PRO A 91 -2.35 -5.01 5.01
CA PRO A 91 -1.20 -4.31 5.57
C PRO A 91 -0.81 -4.89 6.93
N SER A 92 0.47 -4.81 7.28
CA SER A 92 0.96 -5.06 8.64
C SER A 92 0.64 -3.90 9.58
N SER A 93 0.75 -4.14 10.88
CA SER A 93 0.68 -3.07 11.88
C SER A 93 1.87 -2.11 11.78
N ASP A 94 3.04 -2.60 11.38
CA ASP A 94 4.24 -1.79 11.14
C ASP A 94 4.04 -0.83 9.95
N ASP A 95 3.32 -1.23 8.90
CA ASP A 95 2.97 -0.34 7.78
C ASP A 95 2.15 0.86 8.27
N MET A 96 1.10 0.60 9.04
CA MET A 96 0.25 1.66 9.58
C MET A 96 1.00 2.57 10.54
N MET A 97 1.83 2.01 11.43
CA MET A 97 2.63 2.80 12.34
C MET A 97 3.66 3.66 11.61
N GLY A 98 4.28 3.14 10.53
CA GLY A 98 5.22 3.89 9.70
C GLY A 98 4.55 5.10 9.04
N ASP A 99 3.39 4.89 8.40
CA ASP A 99 2.60 5.96 7.78
C ASP A 99 2.16 7.02 8.81
N MET A 100 1.75 6.59 10.01
CA MET A 100 1.42 7.48 11.12
C MET A 100 2.64 8.28 11.63
N GLU A 101 3.83 7.67 11.68
CA GLU A 101 5.05 8.36 12.10
C GLU A 101 5.50 9.43 11.10
N GLU A 102 5.17 9.24 9.82
CA GLU A 102 5.44 10.20 8.75
C GLU A 102 4.33 11.26 8.58
N ASP A 103 3.21 11.15 9.31
CA ASP A 103 2.00 11.98 9.14
C ASP A 103 1.48 11.96 7.67
N ILE A 104 1.52 10.79 7.02
CA ILE A 104 1.06 10.58 5.64
C ILE A 104 0.16 9.36 5.53
N ASP A 105 -0.83 9.40 4.65
CA ASP A 105 -1.60 8.20 4.33
C ASP A 105 -0.79 7.19 3.48
N GLY A 106 -1.25 5.95 3.39
CA GLY A 106 -0.54 4.87 2.69
C GLY A 106 -1.38 4.09 1.70
N PHE A 107 -0.73 3.58 0.65
CA PHE A 107 -1.34 2.67 -0.33
C PHE A 107 -0.55 1.38 -0.48
N ILE A 108 -1.23 0.24 -0.34
CA ILE A 108 -0.58 -1.07 -0.34
C ILE A 108 -1.21 -1.98 -1.38
N ALA A 109 -0.41 -2.52 -2.30
CA ALA A 109 -0.84 -3.54 -3.27
C ALA A 109 -0.43 -4.95 -2.85
N THR A 110 -1.36 -5.91 -2.97
CA THR A 110 -1.16 -7.29 -2.52
C THR A 110 -1.01 -8.29 -3.67
N PRO A 111 -0.50 -9.52 -3.44
CA PRO A 111 -0.35 -10.54 -4.48
C PRO A 111 -1.68 -10.98 -5.12
N GLY A 112 -2.78 -10.97 -4.37
CA GLY A 112 -4.13 -11.23 -4.88
C GLY A 112 -4.68 -10.09 -5.75
N GLY A 113 -3.96 -8.98 -5.85
CA GLY A 113 -4.34 -7.81 -6.64
C GLY A 113 -5.36 -6.92 -5.94
N ARG A 114 -5.33 -6.87 -4.60
CA ARG A 114 -6.04 -5.88 -3.80
C ARG A 114 -5.26 -4.57 -3.75
N ILE A 115 -5.95 -3.49 -3.40
CA ILE A 115 -5.32 -2.26 -2.91
C ILE A 115 -5.96 -1.88 -1.57
N TRP A 116 -5.10 -1.60 -0.60
CA TRP A 116 -5.43 -1.06 0.70
C TRP A 116 -5.05 0.41 0.77
N TYR A 117 -5.82 1.17 1.53
CA TYR A 117 -5.57 2.56 1.90
C TYR A 117 -5.45 2.63 3.42
N ILE A 118 -4.37 3.21 3.92
CA ILE A 118 -4.18 3.51 5.34
C ILE A 118 -4.57 4.97 5.54
N ASP A 119 -5.61 5.17 6.36
CA ASP A 119 -6.04 6.47 6.84
C ASP A 119 -5.41 6.71 8.21
N THR A 120 -4.44 7.62 8.27
CA THR A 120 -3.67 7.90 9.48
C THR A 120 -4.41 8.77 10.49
N ILE A 121 -5.49 9.45 10.08
CA ILE A 121 -6.31 10.24 11.00
C ILE A 121 -7.25 9.31 11.76
N ASP A 122 -7.91 8.38 11.04
CA ASP A 122 -8.85 7.43 11.63
C ASP A 122 -8.16 6.16 12.17
N ASN A 123 -6.86 5.98 11.89
CA ASN A 123 -6.04 4.83 12.29
C ASN A 123 -6.64 3.50 11.81
N ILE A 124 -7.01 3.48 10.54
CA ILE A 124 -7.66 2.34 9.88
C ILE A 124 -6.95 2.00 8.57
N ALA A 125 -6.94 0.71 8.23
CA ALA A 125 -6.68 0.21 6.91
C ALA A 125 -8.02 -0.17 6.27
N GLU A 126 -8.30 0.37 5.09
CA GLU A 126 -9.52 0.11 4.33
C GLU A 126 -9.21 -0.37 2.92
N MET A 127 -9.93 -1.39 2.49
CA MET A 127 -9.77 -1.97 1.18
C MET A 127 -10.51 -1.14 0.13
N VAL A 128 -9.76 -0.46 -0.73
CA VAL A 128 -10.30 0.40 -1.79
C VAL A 128 -10.44 -0.31 -3.14
N CYS A 129 -9.94 -1.55 -3.23
CA CYS A 129 -9.88 -2.35 -4.45
C CYS A 129 -9.75 -3.84 -4.05
N GLU A 130 -10.78 -4.64 -4.36
CA GLU A 130 -10.85 -6.09 -4.05
C GLU A 130 -9.84 -6.91 -4.90
N ARG A 131 -9.73 -8.22 -4.69
CA ARG A 131 -8.91 -9.13 -5.51
C ARG A 131 -9.14 -8.96 -7.01
N HIS A 132 -8.10 -9.20 -7.80
CA HIS A 132 -8.07 -9.07 -9.27
C HIS A 132 -8.41 -7.67 -9.80
N CYS A 133 -8.42 -6.66 -8.93
CA CYS A 133 -8.66 -5.28 -9.32
C CYS A 133 -7.41 -4.64 -9.96
N ILE A 134 -6.22 -5.09 -9.55
CA ILE A 134 -4.94 -4.93 -10.27
C ILE A 134 -4.31 -6.30 -10.55
N MET A 135 -3.17 -6.31 -11.26
CA MET A 135 -2.42 -7.53 -11.56
C MET A 135 -2.17 -8.36 -10.29
N SER A 136 -2.56 -9.63 -10.36
CA SER A 136 -2.30 -10.64 -9.32
C SER A 136 -1.06 -11.45 -9.67
N ASP A 137 -0.40 -12.00 -8.66
CA ASP A 137 0.65 -13.00 -8.83
C ASP A 137 0.04 -14.23 -9.53
N PRO A 138 0.64 -14.73 -10.63
CA PRO A 138 0.16 -15.95 -11.29
C PRO A 138 0.06 -17.18 -10.39
N ASN A 139 0.82 -17.22 -9.30
CA ASN A 139 0.82 -18.31 -8.32
C ASN A 139 -0.14 -18.07 -7.14
N PHE A 140 -0.86 -16.95 -7.10
CA PHE A 140 -1.76 -16.62 -6.00
C PHE A 140 -2.82 -17.70 -5.79
N ASP A 141 -2.92 -18.22 -4.56
CA ASP A 141 -3.94 -19.19 -4.15
C ASP A 141 -4.63 -18.73 -2.86
N ALA A 142 -5.81 -18.14 -3.01
CA ALA A 142 -6.63 -17.69 -1.89
C ALA A 142 -7.13 -18.82 -0.98
N THR A 143 -7.06 -20.09 -1.40
CA THR A 143 -7.52 -21.22 -0.57
C THR A 143 -6.55 -21.57 0.55
N LEU A 144 -5.31 -21.06 0.46
CA LEU A 144 -4.25 -21.26 1.45
C LEU A 144 -4.17 -20.13 2.48
N LEU A 145 -5.02 -19.11 2.36
CA LEU A 145 -4.98 -17.91 3.20
C LEU A 145 -6.23 -17.80 4.06
N ASP A 146 -6.05 -17.17 5.22
CA ASP A 146 -7.16 -16.82 6.10
C ASP A 146 -8.09 -15.79 5.44
N PRO A 147 -9.38 -15.78 5.81
CA PRO A 147 -10.30 -14.73 5.39
C PRO A 147 -9.80 -13.34 5.78
N VAL A 148 -10.07 -12.38 4.89
CA VAL A 148 -9.67 -10.97 5.02
C VAL A 148 -10.92 -10.11 5.01
N SER A 149 -11.08 -9.26 6.04
CA SER A 149 -12.14 -8.25 6.12
C SER A 149 -11.83 -7.07 5.19
N ASP A 150 -12.78 -6.17 4.96
CA ASP A 150 -12.59 -4.95 4.17
C ASP A 150 -11.96 -3.79 4.96
N ARG A 151 -11.94 -3.89 6.30
CA ARG A 151 -11.41 -2.87 7.19
C ARG A 151 -10.75 -3.46 8.43
N TYR A 152 -9.64 -2.86 8.84
CA TYR A 152 -8.90 -3.17 10.06
C TYR A 152 -8.51 -1.90 10.81
N THR A 153 -8.58 -1.91 12.14
CA THR A 153 -7.89 -0.93 13.00
C THR A 153 -6.48 -1.41 13.30
N LEU A 154 -5.60 -0.49 13.76
CA LEU A 154 -4.25 -0.86 14.21
C LEU A 154 -4.26 -2.05 15.20
N ALA A 155 -5.15 -2.00 16.19
CA ALA A 155 -5.27 -3.06 17.20
C ALA A 155 -5.72 -4.40 16.59
N GLN A 156 -6.53 -4.39 15.53
CA GLN A 156 -6.94 -5.61 14.84
C GLN A 156 -5.81 -6.21 14.01
N LEU A 157 -4.97 -5.37 13.37
CA LEU A 157 -3.76 -5.82 12.67
C LEU A 157 -2.78 -6.48 13.64
N GLN A 158 -2.47 -5.81 14.75
CA GLN A 158 -1.60 -6.35 15.79
C GLN A 158 -2.11 -7.68 16.36
N GLN A 159 -3.42 -7.77 16.61
CA GLN A 159 -4.03 -9.00 17.11
C GLN A 159 -3.89 -10.16 16.10
N ARG A 160 -4.08 -9.89 14.81
CA ARG A 160 -3.98 -10.90 13.75
C ARG A 160 -2.55 -11.41 13.57
N GLU A 161 -1.57 -10.52 13.66
CA GLU A 161 -0.15 -10.90 13.60
C GLU A 161 0.26 -11.78 14.79
N LEU A 162 -0.29 -11.53 15.97
CA LEU A 162 -0.06 -12.37 17.15
C LEU A 162 -0.67 -13.76 17.01
N GLU A 163 -1.79 -13.90 16.29
CA GLU A 163 -2.45 -15.19 16.05
C GLU A 163 -1.70 -16.08 15.05
N GLN A 164 -0.74 -15.52 14.32
CA GLN A 164 0.07 -16.22 13.32
C GLN A 164 1.45 -16.68 13.83
N GLN A 165 1.78 -16.41 15.09
CA GLN A 165 3.02 -16.82 15.77
C GLN A 165 2.83 -18.13 16.56
#